data_AF-A0ABD5RVY0-F1
#
_entry.id   AF-A0ABD5RVY0-F1
#
_cell.length_a   1.000
_cell.length_b   1.000
_cell.length_c   1.000
_cell.angle_alpha   90.00
_cell.angle_beta   90.00
_cell.angle_gamma   90.00
#
_symmetry.space_group_name_H-M   'P 1'
#
loop_
_entity.id
_entity.type
_entity.pdbx_description
1 polymer ?
#
loop_
_entity_poly.entity_id
_entity_poly.type
_entity_poly.pdbx_seq_one_letter_code
_entity_poly.pdbx_strand_id
1 'polypeptide(L)'
;MQEAHSWHSAFASARQSSGKKIRIGKEFAGPLPPQFTPSARSLRLGANEVYRDQQPTNSLQIREYDDHYTVQLDRHNPETGNLIQHALVDATAYTVGAAALGVALFGGGK
;
A
#
# COMPACT_ATOMS: atom_id res chain seq x y z
N MET A 1 -4.72 -12.23 3.18
CA MET A 1 -5.01 -10.78 3.11
C MET A 1 -6.27 -10.57 3.94
N GLN A 2 -6.37 -9.50 4.75
CA GLN A 2 -7.58 -9.28 5.55
C GLN A 2 -8.66 -8.64 4.68
N GLU A 3 -9.90 -9.11 4.79
CA GLU A 3 -11.04 -8.61 4.00
C GLU A 3 -11.94 -7.71 4.84
N ALA A 4 -12.51 -6.70 4.20
CA ALA A 4 -13.43 -5.73 4.76
C ALA A 4 -14.67 -5.63 3.87
N HIS A 5 -15.82 -5.38 4.49
CA HIS A 5 -17.13 -5.29 3.81
C HIS A 5 -17.67 -3.86 3.77
N SER A 6 -16.83 -2.86 4.04
CA SER A 6 -17.16 -1.44 3.93
C SER A 6 -15.91 -0.58 4.02
N TRP A 7 -15.96 0.66 3.51
CA TRP A 7 -14.87 1.62 3.67
C TRP A 7 -14.49 1.85 5.14
N HIS A 8 -15.49 1.96 6.01
CA HIS A 8 -15.28 2.19 7.43
C HIS A 8 -14.46 1.07 8.09
N SER A 9 -14.85 -0.19 7.84
CA SER A 9 -14.13 -1.35 8.37
C SER A 9 -12.72 -1.46 7.78
N ALA A 10 -12.56 -1.20 6.47
CA ALA A 10 -11.26 -1.19 5.82
C ALA A 10 -10.30 -0.15 6.43
N PHE A 11 -10.78 1.07 6.70
CA PHE A 11 -9.98 2.13 7.30
C PHE A 11 -9.61 1.84 8.76
N ALA A 12 -10.54 1.31 9.54
CA ALA A 12 -10.27 0.91 10.92
C ALA A 12 -9.19 -0.18 10.97
N SER A 13 -9.34 -1.23 10.16
CA SER A 13 -8.37 -2.34 10.08
C SER A 13 -7.00 -1.89 9.57
N ALA A 14 -6.95 -1.04 8.53
CA ALA A 14 -5.68 -0.53 8.01
C ALA A 14 -4.92 0.30 9.05
N ARG A 15 -5.63 1.08 9.89
CA ARG A 15 -5.03 1.88 10.96
C ARG A 15 -4.47 1.06 12.11
N GLN A 16 -5.06 -0.10 12.40
CA GLN A 16 -4.58 -0.99 13.46
C GLN A 16 -3.28 -1.74 13.10
N SER A 17 -2.96 -1.86 11.80
CA SER A 17 -1.77 -2.58 11.37
C SER A 17 -1.09 -1.87 10.20
N SER A 18 -0.21 -0.92 10.54
CA SER A 18 0.60 -0.20 9.54
C SER A 18 1.32 -1.17 8.61
N GLY A 19 1.21 -0.97 7.29
CA GLY A 19 1.84 -1.82 6.29
C GLY A 19 1.03 -3.06 5.85
N LYS A 20 -0.08 -3.41 6.53
CA LYS A 20 -0.98 -4.46 6.03
C LYS A 20 -1.94 -3.91 4.98
N LYS A 21 -2.19 -4.72 3.95
CA LYS A 21 -3.20 -4.46 2.91
C LYS A 21 -4.52 -5.10 3.31
N ILE A 22 -5.57 -4.28 3.36
CA ILE A 22 -6.94 -4.70 3.59
C ILE A 22 -7.67 -4.68 2.26
N ARG A 23 -8.29 -5.80 1.87
CA ARG A 23 -9.04 -5.92 0.62
C ARG A 23 -10.51 -5.59 0.86
N ILE A 24 -11.14 -4.90 -0.08
CA ILE A 24 -12.58 -4.63 -0.10
C ILE A 24 -13.11 -4.86 -1.52
N GLY A 25 -14.11 -5.71 -1.68
CA GLY A 25 -14.77 -5.94 -2.97
C GLY A 25 -15.51 -4.67 -3.44
N LYS A 26 -15.52 -4.40 -4.76
CA LYS A 26 -16.23 -3.22 -5.30
C LYS A 26 -17.72 -3.24 -4.99
N GLU A 27 -18.30 -4.44 -4.89
CA GLU A 27 -19.69 -4.67 -4.49
C GLU A 27 -20.00 -4.20 -3.06
N PHE A 28 -18.99 -4.14 -2.18
CA PHE A 28 -19.14 -3.70 -0.78
C PHE A 28 -18.64 -2.27 -0.55
N ALA A 29 -17.72 -1.78 -1.39
CA ALA A 29 -17.14 -0.45 -1.28
C ALA A 29 -18.14 0.65 -1.63
N GLY A 30 -18.91 0.47 -2.71
CA GLY A 30 -19.65 1.58 -3.31
C GLY A 30 -18.71 2.66 -3.86
N PRO A 31 -19.12 3.95 -3.92
CA PRO A 31 -18.30 5.01 -4.49
C PRO A 31 -17.06 5.30 -3.64
N LEU A 32 -15.99 5.75 -4.30
CA LEU A 32 -14.76 6.16 -3.62
C LEU A 32 -15.03 7.35 -2.67
N PRO A 33 -14.51 7.37 -1.44
CA PRO A 33 -14.76 8.47 -0.52
C PRO A 33 -14.09 9.77 -1.01
N PRO A 34 -14.76 10.93 -0.91
CA PRO A 34 -14.38 12.17 -1.60
C PRO A 34 -13.06 12.80 -1.14
N GLN A 35 -12.57 12.42 0.03
CA GLN A 35 -11.27 12.87 0.55
C GLN A 35 -10.08 12.20 -0.15
N PHE A 36 -10.31 11.15 -0.95
CA PHE A 36 -9.26 10.45 -1.67
C PHE A 36 -9.11 11.00 -3.08
N THR A 37 -7.88 11.39 -3.42
CA THR A 37 -7.53 11.94 -4.73
C THR A 37 -6.49 11.08 -5.42
N PRO A 38 -6.48 11.00 -6.77
CA PRO A 38 -5.46 10.26 -7.51
C PRO A 38 -4.06 10.75 -7.15
N SER A 39 -3.12 9.82 -6.95
CA SER A 39 -1.73 10.11 -6.63
C SER A 39 -0.84 9.82 -7.83
N ALA A 40 -0.16 10.86 -8.31
CA ALA A 40 0.77 10.74 -9.43
C ALA A 40 2.12 10.10 -9.02
N ARG A 41 2.50 10.19 -7.73
CA ARG A 41 3.80 9.71 -7.23
C ARG A 41 3.74 8.33 -6.57
N SER A 42 2.55 7.73 -6.44
CA SER A 42 2.43 6.38 -5.91
C SER A 42 2.72 5.32 -6.97
N LEU A 43 3.56 4.34 -6.64
CA LEU A 43 3.78 3.18 -7.51
C LEU A 43 2.47 2.40 -7.67
N ARG A 44 2.05 2.06 -8.90
CA ARG A 44 0.77 1.36 -9.15
C ARG A 44 0.77 -0.12 -8.77
N LEU A 45 1.90 -0.82 -8.84
CA LEU A 45 2.03 -2.24 -8.45
C LEU A 45 0.88 -3.14 -8.99
N GLY A 46 0.51 -2.97 -10.26
CA GLY A 46 -0.58 -3.69 -10.92
C GLY A 46 -1.99 -3.14 -10.66
N ALA A 47 -2.14 -2.06 -9.90
CA ALA A 47 -3.40 -1.34 -9.75
C ALA A 47 -3.69 -0.45 -10.96
N ASN A 48 -4.98 -0.27 -11.27
CA ASN A 48 -5.47 0.64 -12.29
C ASN A 48 -5.19 2.09 -11.89
N GLU A 49 -5.48 2.44 -10.63
CA GLU A 49 -5.22 3.77 -10.07
C GLU A 49 -4.88 3.69 -8.58
N VAL A 50 -4.16 4.68 -8.08
CA VAL A 50 -3.84 4.82 -6.66
C VAL A 50 -4.37 6.15 -6.14
N TYR A 51 -5.12 6.10 -5.04
CA TYR A 51 -5.71 7.27 -4.40
C TYR A 51 -5.17 7.46 -2.98
N ARG A 52 -5.05 8.70 -2.53
CA ARG A 52 -4.55 9.05 -1.19
C ARG A 52 -5.38 10.14 -0.54
N ASP A 53 -5.41 10.13 0.79
CA ASP A 53 -6.03 11.15 1.64
C ASP A 53 -5.18 12.43 1.83
N GLN A 54 -4.03 12.52 1.14
CA GLN A 54 -3.10 13.66 1.15
C GLN A 54 -2.53 14.05 2.52
N GLN A 55 -2.67 13.21 3.55
CA GLN A 55 -2.06 13.44 4.86
C GLN A 55 -0.52 13.32 4.75
N PRO A 56 0.28 14.16 5.42
CA PRO A 56 1.74 14.12 5.30
C PRO A 56 2.39 12.88 5.93
N THR A 57 1.73 12.29 6.92
CA THR A 57 2.16 11.08 7.64
C THR A 57 0.94 10.23 7.97
N ASN A 58 1.13 8.90 8.10
CA ASN A 58 0.03 7.97 8.37
C ASN A 58 -1.13 8.14 7.37
N SER A 59 -0.77 8.29 6.11
CA SER A 59 -1.70 8.50 5.01
C SER A 59 -2.30 7.17 4.57
N LEU A 60 -3.61 7.15 4.38
CA LEU A 60 -4.27 6.01 3.77
C LEU A 60 -4.05 6.05 2.26
N GLN A 61 -3.59 4.92 1.74
CA GLN A 61 -3.47 4.66 0.31
C GLN A 61 -4.50 3.63 -0.10
N ILE A 62 -5.28 3.96 -1.13
CA ILE A 62 -6.23 3.06 -1.78
C ILE A 62 -5.67 2.68 -3.15
N ARG A 63 -5.62 1.40 -3.48
CA ARG A 63 -5.30 0.91 -4.82
C ARG A 63 -6.54 0.30 -5.42
N GLU A 64 -6.87 0.71 -6.63
CA GLU A 64 -7.99 0.18 -7.39
C GLU A 64 -7.55 -0.93 -8.32
N TYR A 65 -8.24 -2.05 -8.25
CA TYR A 65 -8.16 -3.17 -9.19
C TYR A 65 -9.53 -3.37 -9.85
N ASP A 66 -9.64 -4.33 -10.76
CA ASP A 66 -10.87 -4.52 -11.53
C ASP A 66 -12.07 -4.92 -10.65
N ASP A 67 -11.86 -5.86 -9.73
CA ASP A 67 -12.88 -6.47 -8.87
C ASP A 67 -12.85 -5.95 -7.42
N HIS A 68 -11.77 -5.29 -7.00
CA HIS A 68 -11.59 -4.91 -5.61
C HIS A 68 -10.75 -3.64 -5.45
N TYR A 69 -10.77 -3.09 -4.24
CA TYR A 69 -9.78 -2.14 -3.77
C TYR A 69 -8.90 -2.78 -2.69
N THR A 70 -7.70 -2.25 -2.54
CA THR A 70 -6.91 -2.48 -1.32
C THR A 70 -6.64 -1.18 -0.60
N VAL A 71 -6.72 -1.21 0.73
CA VAL A 71 -6.42 -0.09 1.60
C VAL A 71 -5.21 -0.44 2.45
N GLN A 72 -4.27 0.50 2.54
CA GLN A 72 -3.08 0.35 3.37
C GLN A 72 -2.81 1.67 4.08
N LEU A 73 -2.45 1.59 5.37
CA LEU A 73 -1.87 2.72 6.07
C LEU A 73 -0.38 2.78 5.75
N ASP A 74 0.03 3.90 5.17
CA ASP A 74 1.38 4.19 4.76
C ASP A 74 1.96 5.30 5.64
N ARG A 75 3.10 5.02 6.28
CA ARG A 75 3.68 5.95 7.27
C ARG A 75 4.29 7.17 6.60
N HIS A 76 4.71 7.05 5.34
CA HIS A 76 5.39 8.11 4.62
C HIS A 76 4.63 8.44 3.34
N ASN A 77 4.03 9.62 3.26
CA ASN A 77 3.37 10.05 2.03
C ASN A 77 4.42 10.58 1.04
N PRO A 78 4.59 9.96 -0.15
CA PRO A 78 5.55 10.44 -1.16
C PRO A 78 5.12 11.78 -1.79
N GLU A 79 3.85 12.18 -1.65
CA GLU A 79 3.34 13.44 -2.20
C GLU A 79 3.82 14.68 -1.42
N THR A 80 4.14 14.54 -0.13
CA THR A 80 4.43 15.68 0.76
C THR A 80 5.91 15.88 1.08
N GLY A 81 6.82 15.20 0.38
CA GLY A 81 8.27 15.49 0.46
C GLY A 81 9.07 14.67 1.47
N ASN A 82 8.51 13.61 2.08
CA ASN A 82 9.30 12.62 2.84
C ASN A 82 10.04 11.61 1.92
N LEU A 83 10.58 12.13 0.81
CA LEU A 83 11.23 11.34 -0.25
C LEU A 83 12.42 10.53 0.26
N ILE A 84 13.20 11.09 1.18
CA ILE A 84 14.42 10.46 1.72
C ILE A 84 14.07 9.22 2.57
N GLN A 85 13.04 9.32 3.41
CA GLN A 85 12.62 8.23 4.28
C GLN A 85 11.93 7.11 3.48
N HIS A 86 11.19 7.46 2.43
CA HIS A 86 10.58 6.49 1.51
C HIS A 86 11.64 5.77 0.66
N ALA A 87 12.63 6.50 0.13
CA ALA A 87 13.74 5.92 -0.63
C ALA A 87 14.58 4.94 0.20
N LEU A 88 14.83 5.24 1.48
CA LEU A 88 15.54 4.33 2.40
C LEU A 88 14.75 3.04 2.66
N VAL A 89 13.44 3.13 2.91
CA VAL A 89 12.60 1.95 3.13
C VAL A 89 12.48 1.10 1.87
N ASP A 90 12.27 1.73 0.71
CA ASP A 90 12.22 1.01 -0.57
C ASP A 90 13.57 0.38 -0.91
N ALA A 91 14.68 1.11 -0.80
CA ALA A 91 16.02 0.56 -1.05
C ALA A 91 16.34 -0.62 -0.13
N THR A 92 15.93 -0.57 1.14
CA THR A 92 16.13 -1.67 2.09
C THR A 92 15.27 -2.89 1.71
N ALA A 93 14.01 -2.70 1.30
CA ALA A 93 13.14 -3.78 0.86
C ALA A 93 13.66 -4.49 -0.39
N TYR A 94 14.19 -3.74 -1.37
CA TYR A 94 14.81 -4.32 -2.57
C TYR A 94 16.14 -5.03 -2.26
N THR A 95 16.95 -4.50 -1.34
CA THR A 95 18.23 -5.10 -0.95
C THR A 95 18.02 -6.41 -0.18
N VAL A 96 17.03 -6.47 0.73
CA VAL A 96 16.69 -7.68 1.47
C VAL A 96 16.06 -8.74 0.56
N GLY A 97 15.22 -8.34 -0.40
CA GLY A 97 14.66 -9.25 -1.41
C GLY A 97 15.71 -9.87 -2.32
N ALA A 98 16.71 -9.09 -2.75
CA ALA A 98 17.82 -9.57 -3.55
C ALA A 98 18.76 -10.52 -2.77
N ALA A 99 19.03 -10.23 -1.50
CA ALA A 99 19.84 -11.08 -0.63
C ALA A 99 19.14 -12.42 -0.31
N ALA A 100 17.82 -12.41 -0.08
CA ALA A 100 17.05 -13.63 0.17
C ALA A 100 17.00 -14.56 -1.07
N LEU A 101 16.89 -13.99 -2.28
CA LEU A 101 16.98 -14.75 -3.53
C LEU A 101 18.40 -15.26 -3.80
N GLY A 102 19.44 -14.46 -3.50
CA GLY A 102 20.83 -14.89 -3.63
C GLY A 102 21.21 -16.05 -2.70
N VAL A 103 20.77 -16.03 -1.45
CA VAL A 103 21.01 -17.14 -0.51
C VAL A 103 20.21 -18.39 -0.88
N ALA A 104 18.97 -18.25 -1.38
CA ALA A 104 18.18 -19.40 -1.82
C ALA A 104 18.74 -20.07 -3.09
N LEU A 105 19.36 -19.29 -3.99
CA LEU A 105 19.93 -19.81 -5.24
C LEU A 105 21.38 -20.31 -5.10
N PHE A 106 22.15 -19.81 -4.13
CA PHE A 106 23.56 -20.16 -3.96
C PHE A 106 23.93 -20.84 -2.62
N GLY A 107 23.01 -20.90 -1.65
CA GLY A 107 23.26 -21.47 -0.31
C GLY A 107 22.87 -22.94 -0.13
N GLY A 108 22.21 -23.56 -1.12
CA GLY A 108 21.80 -24.98 -1.08
C GLY A 108 22.91 -25.97 -1.46
N GLY A 109 24.16 -25.67 -1.11
CA GLY A 109 25.32 -26.44 -1.54
C GLY A 109 26.40 -26.55 -0.48
N LYS A 110 26.10 -27.27 0.61
CA LYS A 110 26.98 -28.26 1.25
C LYS A 110 26.27 -28.94 2.41
#